data_AF-A0A2T0GVV2-F1
#
_entry.id   AF-A0A2T0GVV2-F1
#
_cell.length_a   1.000
_cell.length_b   1.000
_cell.length_c   1.000
_cell.angle_alpha   90.00
_cell.angle_beta   90.00
_cell.angle_gamma   90.00
#
_symmetry.space_group_name_H-M   'P 1'
#
loop_
_entity.id
_entity.type
_entity.pdbx_description
1 polymer ?
#
loop_
_entity_poly.entity_id
_entity_poly.type
_entity_poly.pdbx_seq_one_letter_code
_entity_poly.pdbx_strand_id
1 'polypeptide(L)' 'MYFTDRGLEELEERRGDELVNLAWLADRMRAFVDANPEFEGAVDRLATFLARDEDDEEEFSEAPES' A
#
# COMPACT_ATOMS: atom_id res chain seq x y z
N MET A 1 13.65 11.63 16.37
CA MET A 1 12.30 11.02 16.36
C MET A 1 12.46 9.70 15.66
N TYR A 2 12.34 8.58 16.38
CA TYR A 2 12.39 7.28 15.74
C TYR A 2 11.06 7.12 15.00
N PHE A 3 11.07 7.49 13.71
CA PHE A 3 10.15 6.95 12.72
C PHE A 3 10.53 5.48 12.56
N THR A 4 10.22 4.67 13.56
CA THR A 4 10.37 3.23 13.43
C THR A 4 9.12 2.70 12.77
N ASP A 5 9.29 1.71 11.92
CA ASP A 5 8.25 0.89 11.34
C ASP A 5 7.52 0.02 12.40
N ARG A 6 7.47 0.47 13.66
CA ARG A 6 6.92 -0.27 14.80
C ARG A 6 5.50 -0.77 14.54
N GLY A 7 4.68 0.02 13.85
CA GLY A 7 3.33 -0.41 13.49
C GLY A 7 3.32 -1.54 12.47
N LEU A 8 4.28 -1.58 11.54
CA LEU A 8 4.45 -2.64 10.56
C LEU A 8 5.07 -3.89 11.20
N GLU A 9 6.10 -3.72 12.04
CA GLU A 9 6.71 -4.81 12.82
C GLU A 9 5.65 -5.55 13.65
N GLU A 10 4.83 -4.82 14.41
CA GLU A 10 3.74 -5.42 15.21
C GLU A 10 2.65 -6.08 14.34
N LEU A 11 2.41 -5.57 13.13
CA LEU A 11 1.48 -6.20 12.20
C LEU A 11 2.03 -7.54 11.69
N GLU A 12 3.31 -7.56 11.30
CA GLU A 12 4.02 -8.75 10.83
C GLU A 12 4.10 -9.81 11.94
N GLU A 13 4.53 -9.44 13.15
CA GLU A 13 4.66 -10.37 14.28
C GLU A 13 3.33 -11.02 14.68
N ARG A 14 2.21 -10.27 14.57
CA ARG A 14 0.91 -10.72 15.08
C ARG A 14 0.05 -11.39 14.02
N ARG A 15 0.20 -11.00 12.75
CA ARG A 15 -0.71 -11.37 11.66
C ARG A 15 0.00 -11.70 10.34
N GLY A 16 1.33 -11.82 10.33
CA GLY A 16 2.12 -12.09 9.12
C GLY A 16 1.76 -13.40 8.40
N ASP A 17 1.25 -14.39 9.12
CA ASP A 17 0.82 -15.67 8.55
C ASP A 17 -0.60 -15.62 7.93
N GLU A 18 -1.32 -14.50 8.04
CA GLU A 18 -2.67 -14.36 7.47
C GLU A 18 -2.63 -14.06 5.97
N LEU A 19 -3.33 -14.87 5.17
CA LEU A 19 -3.54 -14.59 3.75
C LEU A 19 -4.82 -13.77 3.55
N VAL A 20 -4.69 -12.60 2.96
CA VAL A 20 -5.81 -11.70 2.63
C VAL A 20 -5.77 -11.34 1.15
N ASN A 21 -6.93 -10.99 0.58
CA ASN A 21 -6.99 -10.46 -0.78
C ASN A 21 -6.89 -8.92 -0.77
N LEU A 22 -6.61 -8.34 -1.94
CA LEU A 22 -6.50 -6.89 -2.10
C LEU A 22 -7.82 -6.14 -1.78
N ALA A 23 -8.97 -6.77 -1.99
CA ALA A 23 -10.26 -6.17 -1.64
C ALA A 23 -10.40 -5.96 -0.12
N TRP A 24 -10.02 -6.95 0.68
CA TRP A 24 -10.00 -6.85 2.14
C TRP A 24 -9.02 -5.78 2.62
N LEU A 25 -7.84 -5.69 2.00
CA LEU A 25 -6.86 -4.65 2.32
C LEU A 25 -7.40 -3.25 2.01
N ALA A 26 -8.04 -3.07 0.85
CA ALA A 26 -8.67 -1.81 0.47
C ALA A 26 -9.77 -1.39 1.47
N ASP A 27 -10.57 -2.34 1.98
CA ASP A 27 -11.56 -2.06 3.02
C ASP A 27 -10.92 -1.62 4.34
N ARG A 28 -9.77 -2.20 4.70
CA ARG A 28 -9.00 -1.74 5.87
C ARG A 28 -8.46 -0.33 5.70
N MET A 29 -7.99 0.01 4.50
CA MET A 29 -7.51 1.35 4.16
C MET A 29 -8.63 2.39 4.23
N ARG A 30 -9.82 2.10 3.67
CA ARG A 30 -10.99 2.98 3.77
C ARG A 30 -11.38 3.25 5.22
N ALA A 31 -11.51 2.18 6.01
CA ALA A 31 -11.84 2.33 7.43
C ALA A 31 -10.79 3.13 8.22
N PHE A 32 -9.52 3.09 7.80
CA PHE A 32 -8.47 3.92 8.39
C PHE A 32 -8.63 5.40 8.02
N VAL A 33 -8.91 5.71 6.74
CA VAL A 33 -9.15 7.08 6.27
C VAL A 33 -10.43 7.67 6.88
N ASP A 34 -11.50 6.88 6.99
CA ASP A 34 -12.75 7.29 7.64
C ASP A 34 -12.51 7.75 9.09
N ALA A 35 -11.57 7.11 9.79
CA ALA A 35 -11.19 7.46 11.15
C ALA A 35 -10.11 8.57 11.22
N ASN A 36 -9.30 8.74 10.18
CA ASN A 36 -8.16 9.66 10.14
C ASN A 36 -8.06 10.35 8.76
N PRO A 37 -8.95 11.32 8.47
CA PRO A 37 -9.06 11.94 7.14
C PRO A 37 -7.79 12.64 6.66
N GLU A 38 -6.92 13.09 7.57
CA GLU A 38 -5.66 13.75 7.24
C GLU A 38 -4.67 12.85 6.46
N PHE A 39 -4.87 11.53 6.49
CA PHE A 39 -4.03 10.56 5.78
C PHE A 39 -4.58 10.12 4.43
N GLU A 40 -5.73 10.64 3.99
CA GLU A 40 -6.38 10.27 2.71
C GLU A 40 -5.38 10.28 1.54
N GLY A 41 -4.65 11.38 1.35
CA GLY A 41 -3.71 11.50 0.24
C GLY A 41 -2.48 10.59 0.32
N ALA A 42 -2.12 10.09 1.51
CA ALA A 42 -1.05 9.10 1.65
C ALA A 42 -1.56 7.70 1.31
N VAL A 43 -2.76 7.36 1.81
CA VAL A 43 -3.41 6.07 1.56
C VAL A 43 -3.80 5.92 0.08
N ASP A 44 -4.29 6.97 -0.56
CA ASP A 44 -4.64 6.98 -1.99
C ASP A 44 -3.42 6.69 -2.88
N ARG A 45 -2.25 7.28 -2.57
CA ARG A 45 -1.01 6.98 -3.28
C ARG A 45 -0.56 5.53 -3.10
N LEU A 46 -0.69 4.99 -1.89
CA LEU A 46 -0.37 3.59 -1.62
C LEU A 46 -1.32 2.64 -2.38
N ALA A 47 -2.62 2.93 -2.37
CA ALA A 47 -3.61 2.16 -3.12
C ALA A 47 -3.32 2.19 -4.63
N THR A 48 -2.97 3.37 -5.17
CA THR A 48 -2.56 3.52 -6.57
C THR A 48 -1.30 2.73 -6.89
N PHE A 49 -0.31 2.72 -5.99
CA PHE A 49 0.91 1.92 -6.15
C PHE A 49 0.61 0.42 -6.19
N LEU A 50 -0.23 -0.08 -5.28
CA LEU A 50 -0.60 -1.50 -5.21
C LEU A 50 -1.55 -1.94 -6.35
N ALA A 51 -2.21 -1.01 -7.02
CA ALA A 51 -3.11 -1.28 -8.14
C ALA A 51 -2.39 -1.38 -9.50
N ARG A 52 -1.09 -1.07 -9.55
CA ARG A 52 -0.27 -1.28 -10.74
C ARG A 52 -0.08 -2.78 -10.94
N ASP A 53 -0.33 -3.27 -12.15
CA ASP A 53 -0.04 -4.65 -12.51
C ASP A 53 1.47 -4.83 -12.70
N GLU A 54 2.01 -6.03 -12.44
CA GLU A 54 3.43 -6.32 -12.74
C GLU A 54 3.71 -6.18 -14.26
N ASP A 55 2.68 -6.32 -15.11
CA ASP A 55 2.73 -6.11 -16.56
C ASP A 55 2.74 -4.61 -16.99
N ASP A 56 2.32 -3.68 -16.12
CA ASP A 56 2.39 -2.23 -16.40
C ASP A 56 3.81 -1.66 -16.20
N GLU A 57 4.71 -2.41 -15.57
CA GLU A 57 6.08 -1.99 -15.27
C GLU A 57 7.01 -2.11 -16.50
N GLU A 58 6.70 -2.97 -17.47
CA GLU A 58 7.44 -3.09 -18.75
C GLU A 58 7.22 -1.86 -19.66
N GLU A 59 6.05 -1.21 -19.63
CA GLU A 59 5.72 -0.09 -20.52
C GLU A 59 6.50 1.20 -20.20
N PHE A 60 6.97 1.37 -18.95
CA PHE A 60 7.76 2.54 -18.53
C PHE A 60 9.28 2.36 -18.67
N SER A 61 9.75 1.15 -19.00
CA SER A 61 11.18 0.85 -19.20
C SER A 61 11.66 1.06 -20.64
N GLU A 62 10.77 1.12 -21.63
CA GLU A 62 11.11 1.46 -23.03
C GLU A 62 11.04 2.98 -23.27
N ALA A 63 11.94 3.74 -22.63
CA ALA A 63 12.28 5.06 -23.15
C ALA A 63 13.04 4.88 -24.48
N PRO A 64 12.67 5.59 -25.57
CA PRO A 64 13.29 5.39 -26.88
C PRO A 64 14.78 5.72 -26.82
N GLU A 65 15.62 4.76 -27.18
CA GLU A 65 17.04 5.01 -27.46
C GLU A 65 17.16 6.20 -28.42
N SER A 66 17.82 7.27 -27.97
CA SER A 66 18.19 8.44 -28.77
C SER A 66 19.68 8.67 -28.68
#